data_AF-A0A2A7NL18-F1
#
_entry.id   AF-A0A2A7NL18-F1
#
_cell.length_a   1.000
_cell.length_b   1.000
_cell.length_c   1.000
_cell.angle_alpha   90.00
_cell.angle_beta   90.00
_cell.angle_gamma   90.00
#
_symmetry.space_group_name_H-M   'P 1'
#
loop_
_entity.id
_entity.type
_entity.pdbx_description
1 polymer ?
#
loop_
_entity_poly.entity_id
_entity_poly.type
_entity_poly.pdbx_seq_one_letter_code
_entity_poly.pdbx_strand_id
1 'polypeptide(L)'
;MFRIENVATAAYLVAALLFILALAGLSRHETSRAGNTFGMAGMVVALMATIILAVHGQIEPLGLGLLIGAMIVGAAIGLWRARV
;
A
#
# COMPACT_ATOMS: atom_id res chain seq x y z
N MET A 1 -9.84 5.93 24.28
CA MET A 1 -8.47 5.37 24.31
C MET A 1 -8.20 4.57 23.04
N PHE A 2 -8.33 5.18 21.86
CA PHE A 2 -7.87 4.63 20.58
C PHE A 2 -7.31 5.81 19.80
N ARG A 3 -5.99 5.84 19.62
CA ARG A 3 -5.33 6.87 18.83
C ARG A 3 -5.04 6.33 17.43
N ILE A 4 -4.96 7.21 16.45
CA ILE A 4 -4.84 6.85 15.03
C ILE A 4 -3.52 6.14 14.75
N GLU A 5 -2.47 6.44 15.51
CA GLU A 5 -1.16 5.80 15.42
C GLU A 5 -1.24 4.30 15.76
N ASN A 6 -2.05 3.93 16.76
CA ASN A 6 -2.24 2.52 17.14
C ASN A 6 -3.00 1.75 16.05
N VAL A 7 -4.00 2.40 15.43
CA VAL A 7 -4.76 1.81 14.33
C VAL A 7 -3.88 1.62 13.10
N ALA A 8 -3.06 2.63 12.77
CA ALA A 8 -2.11 2.53 11.66
C ALA A 8 -1.04 1.47 11.91
N THR A 9 -0.53 1.35 13.15
CA THR A 9 0.40 0.29 13.53
C THR A 9 -0.22 -1.09 13.33
N ALA A 10 -1.46 -1.29 13.77
CA ALA A 10 -2.19 -2.54 13.53
C ALA A 10 -2.41 -2.79 12.03
N ALA A 11 -2.75 -1.77 11.25
CA ALA A 11 -2.89 -1.88 9.79
C ALA A 11 -1.57 -2.27 9.11
N TYR A 12 -0.43 -1.74 9.57
CA TYR A 12 0.89 -2.15 9.07
C TYR A 12 1.23 -3.60 9.41
N LEU A 13 0.85 -4.09 10.59
CA LEU A 13 0.99 -5.51 10.92
C LEU A 13 0.14 -6.39 10.00
N VAL A 14 -1.12 -6.01 9.75
CA VAL A 14 -1.99 -6.73 8.81
C VAL A 14 -1.41 -6.71 7.40
N ALA A 15 -0.92 -5.55 6.92
CA ALA A 15 -0.29 -5.44 5.61
C ALA A 15 0.97 -6.32 5.50
N ALA A 16 1.80 -6.36 6.55
CA ALA A 16 2.99 -7.23 6.59
C ALA A 16 2.61 -8.71 6.47
N LEU A 17 1.57 -9.16 7.17
CA LEU A 17 1.06 -10.53 7.05
C LEU A 17 0.56 -10.83 5.63
N LEU A 18 -0.16 -9.90 5.01
CA LEU A 18 -0.61 -10.04 3.62
C LEU A 18 0.57 -10.15 2.64
N PHE A 19 1.65 -9.39 2.84
CA PHE A 19 2.86 -9.51 2.02
C PHE A 19 3.58 -10.85 2.21
N ILE A 20 3.63 -11.37 3.44
CA ILE A 20 4.18 -12.71 3.69
C ILE A 20 3.39 -13.77 2.93
N LEU A 21 2.05 -13.70 2.98
CA LEU A 21 1.17 -14.60 2.22
C LEU A 21 1.32 -14.41 0.70
N ALA A 22 1.54 -13.17 0.24
CA ALA A 22 1.81 -12.88 -1.16
C ALA A 22 3.08 -13.60 -1.65
N LEU A 23 4.19 -13.44 -0.92
CA LEU A 23 5.47 -14.09 -1.24
C LEU A 23 5.35 -15.63 -1.21
N ALA A 24 4.65 -16.17 -0.21
CA ALA A 24 4.38 -17.60 -0.14
C ALA A 24 3.56 -18.09 -1.34
N GLY A 25 2.53 -17.34 -1.74
CA GLY A 25 1.68 -17.65 -2.89
C GLY A 25 2.40 -17.54 -4.24
N LEU A 26 3.27 -16.54 -4.41
CA LEU A 26 4.09 -16.35 -5.62
C LEU A 26 5.15 -17.44 -5.80
N SER A 27 5.54 -18.13 -4.72
CA SER A 27 6.58 -19.16 -4.75
C SER A 27 6.13 -20.48 -5.41
N ARG A 28 4.85 -20.62 -5.75
CA ARG A 28 4.29 -21.78 -6.46
C ARG A 28 3.44 -21.30 -7.63
N HIS A 29 3.62 -21.91 -8.81
CA HIS A 29 2.86 -21.53 -10.01
C HIS A 29 1.35 -21.68 -9.81
N GLU A 30 0.92 -22.74 -9.12
CA GLU A 30 -0.48 -23.07 -8.83
C GLU A 30 -1.19 -21.99 -8.00
N THR A 31 -0.49 -21.36 -7.05
CA THR A 31 -1.06 -20.34 -6.15
C THR A 31 -0.66 -18.91 -6.51
N SER A 32 0.09 -18.72 -7.59
CA SER A 32 0.65 -17.42 -8.01
C SER A 32 -0.40 -16.31 -8.12
N ARG A 33 -1.58 -16.63 -8.67
CA ARG A 33 -2.69 -15.67 -8.80
C ARG A 33 -3.21 -15.20 -7.45
N ALA A 34 -3.37 -16.12 -6.49
CA ALA A 34 -3.81 -15.78 -5.14
C ALA A 34 -2.75 -14.95 -4.41
N GLY A 35 -1.47 -15.30 -4.54
CA GLY A 35 -0.36 -14.54 -3.99
C GLY A 35 -0.34 -13.08 -4.48
N ASN A 36 -0.57 -12.87 -5.79
CA ASN A 36 -0.66 -11.51 -6.34
C ASN A 36 -1.82 -10.70 -5.74
N THR A 37 -2.97 -11.33 -5.52
CA THR A 37 -4.12 -10.67 -4.87
C THR A 37 -3.81 -10.27 -3.43
N PHE A 38 -3.14 -11.13 -2.65
CA PHE A 38 -2.70 -10.78 -1.30
C PHE A 38 -1.70 -9.61 -1.31
N GLY A 39 -0.80 -9.57 -2.29
CA GLY A 39 0.15 -8.46 -2.45
C GLY A 39 -0.54 -7.14 -2.76
N MET A 40 -1.50 -7.14 -3.68
CA MET A 40 -2.30 -5.94 -3.98
C MET A 40 -3.12 -5.47 -2.76
N ALA A 41 -3.75 -6.40 -2.03
CA ALA A 41 -4.48 -6.06 -0.81
C ALA A 41 -3.55 -5.46 0.26
N GLY A 42 -2.36 -6.05 0.45
CA GLY A 42 -1.34 -5.54 1.38
C GLY A 42 -0.89 -4.12 1.02
N MET A 43 -0.63 -3.86 -0.26
CA MET A 43 -0.25 -2.50 -0.74
C MET A 43 -1.36 -1.48 -0.48
N VAL A 44 -2.63 -1.82 -0.72
CA VAL A 44 -3.77 -0.92 -0.47
C VAL A 44 -3.87 -0.59 1.01
N VAL A 45 -3.81 -1.59 1.90
CA VAL A 45 -3.91 -1.38 3.35
C VAL A 45 -2.78 -0.47 3.85
N ALA A 46 -1.53 -0.74 3.42
CA ALA A 46 -0.38 0.06 3.82
C ALA A 46 -0.50 1.52 3.33
N LEU A 47 -0.82 1.73 2.05
CA LEU A 47 -0.97 3.07 1.49
C LEU A 47 -2.06 3.87 2.19
N MET A 48 -3.22 3.26 2.44
CA MET A 48 -4.32 3.93 3.13
C MET A 48 -3.92 4.36 4.55
N ALA A 49 -3.26 3.47 5.31
CA ALA A 49 -2.78 3.81 6.65
C ALA A 49 -1.77 4.97 6.62
N THR A 50 -0.83 4.97 5.67
CA THR A 50 0.16 6.03 5.51
C THR A 50 -0.47 7.36 5.10
N ILE A 51 -1.41 7.36 4.15
CA ILE A 51 -2.11 8.58 3.72
C ILE A 51 -2.94 9.16 4.86
N ILE A 52 -3.69 8.33 5.60
CA ILE A 52 -4.49 8.78 6.74
C ILE A 52 -3.59 9.39 7.81
N LEU A 53 -2.46 8.76 8.13
CA LEU A 53 -1.49 9.31 9.08
C LEU A 53 -0.89 10.63 8.60
N ALA A 54 -0.53 10.74 7.32
CA ALA A 54 0.03 11.96 6.75
C ALA A 54 -0.97 13.13 6.82
N VAL A 55 -2.24 12.87 6.48
CA VAL A 55 -3.30 13.87 6.57
C VAL A 55 -3.59 14.24 8.03
N HIS A 56 -3.63 13.27 8.94
CA HIS A 56 -3.86 13.54 10.36
C HIS A 56 -2.69 14.30 11.02
N GLY A 57 -1.46 14.01 10.60
CA GLY A 57 -0.24 14.71 11.01
C GLY A 57 -0.11 16.13 10.45
N GLN A 58 -1.16 16.67 9.81
CA GLN A 58 -1.22 18.03 9.27
C GLN A 58 -0.07 18.33 8.29
N ILE A 59 0.17 17.40 7.36
CA ILE A 59 1.10 17.64 6.25
C ILE A 59 0.77 18.97 5.54
N GLU A 60 1.81 19.74 5.20
CA GLU A 60 1.63 20.99 4.47
C GLU A 60 0.91 20.75 3.13
N PRO A 61 0.09 21.71 2.65
CA PRO A 61 -0.65 21.57 1.39
C PRO A 61 0.24 21.22 0.19
N LEU A 62 1.45 21.80 0.16
CA LEU A 62 2.44 21.50 -0.87
C LEU A 62 2.95 20.06 -0.76
N GLY A 63 3.22 19.56 0.45
CA GLY A 63 3.62 18.18 0.70
C GLY A 63 2.54 17.17 0.27
N LEU A 64 1.27 17.47 0.55
CA LEU A 64 0.14 16.66 0.12
C LEU A 64 0.01 16.65 -1.41
N GLY A 65 0.15 17.82 -2.05
CA GLY A 65 0.15 17.95 -3.50
C GLY A 65 1.26 17.13 -4.16
N LEU A 66 2.47 17.18 -3.61
CA LEU A 66 3.61 16.39 -4.09
C LEU A 66 3.40 14.88 -3.89
N LEU A 67 2.85 14.46 -2.75
CA LEU A 67 2.55 13.06 -2.48
C LEU A 67 1.58 12.49 -3.53
N ILE A 68 0.45 13.17 -3.75
CA ILE A 68 -0.55 12.73 -4.74
C ILE A 68 0.02 12.79 -6.15
N GLY A 69 0.74 13.87 -6.50
CA GLY A 69 1.36 14.02 -7.81
C GLY A 69 2.36 12.91 -8.12
N ALA A 70 3.27 12.61 -7.20
CA ALA A 70 4.25 11.54 -7.35
C ALA A 70 3.59 10.16 -7.47
N MET A 71 2.56 9.89 -6.66
CA MET A 71 1.80 8.64 -6.72
C MET A 71 1.11 8.43 -8.07
N ILE A 72 0.45 9.47 -8.61
CA ILE A 72 -0.23 9.41 -9.90
C ILE A 72 0.77 9.20 -11.03
N VAL A 73 1.87 9.97 -11.03
CA VAL A 73 2.92 9.85 -12.07
C VAL A 73 3.55 8.46 -12.05
N GLY A 74 3.92 7.96 -10.86
CA GLY A 74 4.48 6.62 -10.70
C GLY A 74 3.51 5.52 -11.14
N ALA A 75 2.24 5.60 -10.74
CA ALA A 75 1.22 4.64 -11.14
C ALA A 75 0.95 4.67 -12.65
N ALA A 76 0.86 5.86 -13.26
CA ALA A 76 0.64 6.01 -14.70
C ALA A 76 1.79 5.42 -15.51
N ILE A 77 3.04 5.74 -15.16
CA ILE A 77 4.23 5.20 -15.84
C ILE A 77 4.32 3.69 -15.64
N GLY A 78 4.09 3.20 -14.43
CA GLY A 78 4.11 1.77 -14.10
C GLY A 78 3.07 0.98 -14.89
N LEU A 79 1.83 1.47 -14.94
CA LEU A 79 0.74 0.83 -15.69
C LEU A 79 0.97 0.87 -17.21
N TRP A 80 1.53 1.97 -17.74
CA TRP A 80 1.89 2.06 -19.14
C TRP A 80 2.94 1.01 -19.49
N ARG A 81 4.03 0.94 -18.71
CA ARG A 81 5.13 0.00 -18.97
C ARG A 81 4.78 -1.46 -18.69
N ALA A 82 3.81 -1.74 -17.81
CA ALA A 82 3.33 -3.11 -17.57
C ALA A 82 2.48 -3.67 -18.71
N ARG A 83 1.93 -2.80 -19.58
CA ARG A 83 1.15 -3.19 -20.76
C ARG A 83 1.98 -3.36 -22.03
N VAL A 84 3.16 -2.73 -22.09
CA VAL A 84 4.12 -2.80 -23.21
C VAL A 84 4.97 -4.05 -23.08
#